data_AF-A0A2K3DZ33-F1
#
_entry.id   AF-A0A2K3DZ33-F1
#
_cell.length_a   1.000
_cell.length_b   1.000
_cell.length_c   1.000
_cell.angle_alpha   90.00
_cell.angle_beta   90.00
_cell.angle_gamma   90.00
#
_symmetry.space_group_name_H-M   'P 1'
#
loop_
_entity.id
_entity.type
_entity.pdbx_description
1 polymer ?
#
loop_
_entity_poly.entity_id
_entity_poly.type
_entity_poly.pdbx_seq_one_letter_code
_entity_poly.pdbx_strand_id
1 'polypeptide(L)'
;MADHGGGTWEQQRQHYNSHVTNLSTQEALQARSEGPAQALKHFHNHVKRQLILRFAYKQERLLDMCCGRGGDLHKWKEAQIKYVKGLDISEREVEEAQRRYAEMEARRKGPPMHCEFAAVDWLGSRPYEDGGGAAGGPATGGYGVVACMFALHYFFVSEASLRCFLGNAAAQLRNGGFFLGTLPSGARVQELLGGRSELRLPMLRLKKRWADGPGGRPASPYGAGYICDIADTVTASKEGATEGSLEYLVDLQVLQQVAAEVGLFPVTDYHDAVVMANFEQEDVDAPFKRFKPFFLDSPQLDAPPGRPPPPPPSSLEMASSLFVAFVFQKTSGPEAVTVPMAPECSFMQPPAAGRRRGGGGGGGGPRDDGWGGGGGGGHGGPMGHDPGMMGMGPMGGGGHGGGYGGGGGYGDAGMGGHPGYGGGGGGGGYGGGGGGGAYGGGGGGYGGGGGGYGGGGGPPKRQRH
;
A
#
# COMPACT_ATOMS: atom_id res chain seq x y z
N MET A 1 -3.24 29.76 -16.79
CA MET A 1 -2.59 28.45 -16.93
C MET A 1 -2.58 27.82 -15.54
N ALA A 2 -3.06 26.59 -15.38
CA ALA A 2 -2.93 25.86 -14.13
C ALA A 2 -1.56 25.16 -14.09
N ASP A 3 -0.93 25.08 -12.92
CA ASP A 3 0.24 24.21 -12.75
C ASP A 3 -0.21 22.75 -12.74
N HIS A 4 0.14 22.00 -13.78
CA HIS A 4 -0.31 20.63 -13.97
C HIS A 4 0.57 19.63 -13.21
N GLY A 5 0.51 19.72 -11.87
CA GLY A 5 0.92 18.66 -10.95
C GLY A 5 2.41 18.56 -10.62
N GLY A 6 3.27 19.47 -11.12
CA GLY A 6 4.71 19.42 -10.85
C GLY A 6 5.03 19.48 -9.36
N GLY A 7 4.46 20.44 -8.63
CA GLY A 7 4.67 20.58 -7.19
C GLY A 7 4.09 19.44 -6.34
N THR A 8 2.98 18.83 -6.76
CA THR A 8 2.30 17.78 -5.97
C THR A 8 3.02 16.44 -6.01
N TRP A 9 3.54 16.04 -7.17
CA TRP A 9 4.33 14.81 -7.29
C TRP A 9 5.68 14.95 -6.59
N GLU A 10 6.30 16.13 -6.66
CA GLU A 10 7.53 16.41 -5.93
C GLU A 10 7.31 16.37 -4.41
N GLN A 11 6.24 16.96 -3.90
CA GLN A 11 5.89 16.89 -2.48
C GLN A 11 5.72 15.44 -2.00
N GLN A 12 5.04 14.58 -2.77
CA GLN A 12 4.82 13.19 -2.39
C GLN A 12 6.13 12.37 -2.45
N ARG A 13 6.98 12.64 -3.45
CA ARG A 13 8.32 12.06 -3.57
C ARG A 13 9.22 12.45 -2.38
N GLN A 14 9.20 13.72 -1.98
CA GLN A 14 9.92 14.22 -0.81
C GLN A 14 9.43 13.60 0.50
N HIS A 15 8.11 13.47 0.67
CA HIS A 15 7.51 12.79 1.83
C HIS A 15 8.05 11.35 1.94
N TYR A 16 7.86 10.50 0.93
CA TYR A 16 8.33 9.11 0.98
C TYR A 16 9.86 9.00 1.10
N ASN A 17 10.63 9.84 0.40
CA ASN A 17 12.09 9.91 0.57
C ASN A 17 12.51 10.17 2.02
N SER A 18 11.72 10.93 2.80
CA SER A 18 12.00 11.16 4.22
C SER A 18 11.75 9.93 5.10
N HIS A 19 10.93 8.96 4.67
CA HIS A 19 10.65 7.72 5.41
C HIS A 19 11.60 6.56 5.08
N VAL A 20 12.47 6.70 4.07
CA VAL A 20 13.59 5.76 3.80
C VAL A 20 14.60 5.83 4.96
N THR A 21 14.95 4.68 5.54
CA THR A 21 15.91 4.57 6.65
C THR A 21 17.08 3.68 6.27
N ASN A 22 18.29 4.02 6.74
CA ASN A 22 19.51 3.26 6.47
C ASN A 22 19.66 2.00 7.36
N LEU A 23 18.55 1.48 7.91
CA LEU A 23 18.53 0.32 8.79
C LEU A 23 18.72 -0.99 7.99
N SER A 24 19.34 -2.01 8.59
CA SER A 24 19.30 -3.36 8.03
C SER A 24 17.86 -3.88 7.97
N THR A 25 17.60 -4.89 7.14
CA THR A 25 16.26 -5.52 7.08
C THR A 25 15.81 -6.09 8.43
N GLN A 26 16.73 -6.49 9.31
CA GLN A 26 16.37 -7.02 10.63
C GLN A 26 15.96 -5.90 11.60
N GLU A 27 16.73 -4.81 11.70
CA GLU A 27 16.36 -3.64 12.51
C GLU A 27 15.06 -3.00 11.99
N ALA A 28 14.90 -2.92 10.67
CA ALA A 28 13.68 -2.42 10.02
C ALA A 28 12.47 -3.35 10.17
N LEU A 29 12.65 -4.63 10.54
CA LEU A 29 11.58 -5.53 10.95
C LEU A 29 11.27 -5.38 12.44
N GLN A 30 12.31 -5.32 13.29
CA GLN A 30 12.14 -5.14 14.74
C GLN A 30 11.40 -3.83 15.05
N ALA A 31 11.83 -2.70 14.46
CA ALA A 31 11.17 -1.41 14.55
C ALA A 31 9.82 -1.32 13.80
N ARG A 32 9.30 -2.42 13.25
CA ARG A 32 7.91 -2.56 12.77
C ARG A 32 7.07 -3.47 13.66
N SER A 33 7.67 -4.48 14.28
CA SER A 33 7.04 -5.30 15.33
C SER A 33 6.98 -4.59 16.68
N GLU A 34 7.70 -3.50 16.87
CA GLU A 34 7.64 -2.60 18.02
C GLU A 34 6.99 -1.27 17.58
N GLY A 35 6.18 -0.65 18.46
CA GLY A 35 5.54 0.66 18.21
C GLY A 35 4.00 0.66 18.27
N PRO A 36 3.37 1.83 18.51
CA PRO A 36 1.93 1.93 18.78
C PRO A 36 1.03 1.64 17.57
N ALA A 37 1.55 1.62 16.34
CA ALA A 37 0.79 1.22 15.15
C ALA A 37 0.89 -0.28 14.83
N GLN A 38 1.53 -1.12 15.67
CA GLN A 38 1.77 -2.55 15.41
C GLN A 38 0.50 -3.31 14.99
N ALA A 39 -0.62 -3.14 15.69
CA ALA A 39 -1.88 -3.84 15.37
C ALA A 39 -2.43 -3.46 13.97
N LEU A 40 -2.39 -2.17 13.61
CA LEU A 40 -2.76 -1.68 12.28
C LEU A 40 -1.80 -2.19 11.21
N LYS A 41 -0.48 -2.11 11.45
CA LYS A 41 0.57 -2.66 10.58
C LYS A 41 0.32 -4.16 10.32
N HIS A 42 0.00 -4.94 11.35
CA HIS A 42 -0.30 -6.37 11.22
C HIS A 42 -1.57 -6.63 10.41
N PHE A 43 -2.70 -5.99 10.75
CA PHE A 43 -3.97 -6.16 10.04
C PHE A 43 -3.89 -5.74 8.56
N HIS A 44 -3.28 -4.59 8.26
CA HIS A 44 -3.09 -4.14 6.87
C HIS A 44 -2.19 -5.09 6.08
N ASN A 45 -1.13 -5.64 6.69
CA ASN A 45 -0.32 -6.67 6.03
C ASN A 45 -1.06 -8.01 5.87
N HIS A 46 -1.97 -8.35 6.79
CA HIS A 46 -2.84 -9.52 6.66
C HIS A 46 -3.80 -9.37 5.48
N VAL A 47 -4.54 -8.24 5.39
CA VAL A 47 -5.43 -7.94 4.25
C VAL A 47 -4.68 -8.05 2.92
N LYS A 48 -3.52 -7.39 2.80
CA LYS A 48 -2.69 -7.49 1.59
C LYS A 48 -2.27 -8.92 1.27
N ARG A 49 -1.89 -9.72 2.28
CA ARG A 49 -1.53 -11.13 2.10
C ARG A 49 -2.71 -11.95 1.60
N GLN A 50 -3.90 -11.78 2.16
CA GLN A 50 -5.08 -12.53 1.74
C GLN A 50 -5.50 -12.16 0.30
N LEU A 51 -5.48 -10.87 -0.08
CA LEU A 51 -5.74 -10.45 -1.46
C LEU A 51 -4.72 -11.02 -2.45
N ILE A 52 -3.43 -10.93 -2.14
CA ILE A 52 -2.35 -11.47 -3.00
C ILE A 52 -2.46 -13.00 -3.12
N LEU A 53 -2.73 -13.73 -2.04
CA LEU A 53 -2.93 -15.19 -2.10
C LEU A 53 -4.21 -15.59 -2.84
N ARG A 54 -5.29 -14.80 -2.77
CA ARG A 54 -6.56 -15.14 -3.42
C ARG A 54 -6.56 -14.95 -4.93
N PHE A 55 -5.86 -13.92 -5.43
CA PHE A 55 -5.92 -13.51 -6.83
C PHE A 55 -4.58 -13.67 -7.59
N ALA A 56 -3.44 -13.66 -6.89
CA ALA A 56 -2.11 -13.75 -7.50
C ALA A 56 -1.38 -15.09 -7.32
N TYR A 57 -1.99 -16.09 -6.66
CA TYR A 57 -1.36 -17.40 -6.46
C TYR A 57 -0.96 -18.08 -7.79
N LYS A 58 0.30 -18.50 -7.89
CA LYS A 58 0.94 -19.15 -9.05
C LYS A 58 0.86 -18.35 -10.37
N GLN A 59 0.65 -17.03 -10.33
CA GLN A 59 0.68 -16.23 -11.55
C GLN A 59 2.09 -16.13 -12.13
N GLU A 60 2.19 -16.17 -13.46
CA GLU A 60 3.46 -16.03 -14.19
C GLU A 60 4.11 -14.65 -13.98
N ARG A 61 3.29 -13.58 -14.00
CA ARG A 61 3.72 -12.17 -13.91
C ARG A 61 2.76 -11.36 -13.02
N LEU A 62 3.31 -10.60 -12.07
CA LEU A 62 2.64 -9.51 -11.35
C LEU A 62 3.36 -8.16 -11.59
N LEU A 63 2.60 -7.10 -11.78
CA LEU A 63 3.10 -5.71 -11.79
C LEU A 63 2.61 -5.02 -10.51
N ASP A 64 3.50 -4.44 -9.72
CA ASP A 64 3.15 -3.70 -8.51
C ASP A 64 3.42 -2.21 -8.75
N MET A 65 2.35 -1.44 -8.92
CA MET A 65 2.38 -0.01 -9.24
C MET A 65 2.31 0.79 -7.94
N CYS A 66 3.38 1.57 -7.67
CA CYS A 66 3.70 2.19 -6.38
C CYS A 66 4.07 1.14 -5.31
N CYS A 67 5.04 0.29 -5.63
CA CYS A 67 5.46 -0.81 -4.77
C CYS A 67 6.26 -0.38 -3.51
N GLY A 68 6.74 0.87 -3.50
CA GLY A 68 7.73 1.40 -2.56
C GLY A 68 8.92 0.46 -2.36
N ARG A 69 9.44 0.47 -1.13
CA ARG A 69 10.51 -0.39 -0.58
C ARG A 69 10.22 -1.89 -0.49
N GLY A 70 9.56 -2.49 -1.48
CA GLY A 70 9.36 -3.93 -1.60
C GLY A 70 8.63 -4.56 -0.39
N GLY A 71 7.66 -3.85 0.19
CA GLY A 71 6.99 -4.27 1.43
C GLY A 71 6.22 -5.60 1.33
N ASP A 72 5.92 -6.04 0.11
CA ASP A 72 5.13 -7.23 -0.19
C ASP A 72 5.95 -8.37 -0.83
N LEU A 73 7.28 -8.23 -0.95
CA LEU A 73 8.21 -9.26 -1.46
C LEU A 73 7.93 -10.68 -0.91
N HIS A 74 7.78 -10.80 0.41
CA HIS A 74 7.47 -12.10 1.04
C HIS A 74 6.10 -12.66 0.63
N LYS A 75 5.12 -11.80 0.36
CA LYS A 75 3.76 -12.18 -0.05
C LYS A 75 3.75 -12.65 -1.50
N TRP A 76 4.50 -12.00 -2.38
CA TRP A 76 4.69 -12.44 -3.77
C TRP A 76 5.40 -13.83 -3.82
N LYS A 77 6.44 -14.01 -3.00
CA LYS A 77 7.19 -15.28 -2.84
C LYS A 77 6.31 -16.41 -2.30
N GLU A 78 5.49 -16.12 -1.30
CA GLU A 78 4.52 -17.04 -0.69
C GLU A 78 3.40 -17.42 -1.67
N ALA A 79 2.91 -16.44 -2.45
CA ALA A 79 1.97 -16.65 -3.55
C ALA A 79 2.58 -17.38 -4.76
N GLN A 80 3.88 -17.73 -4.74
CA GLN A 80 4.55 -18.48 -5.81
C GLN A 80 4.54 -17.76 -7.17
N ILE A 81 4.58 -16.43 -7.15
CA ILE A 81 4.65 -15.60 -8.36
C ILE A 81 6.04 -15.74 -8.97
N LYS A 82 6.13 -16.02 -10.27
CA LYS A 82 7.43 -16.29 -10.91
C LYS A 82 8.21 -15.03 -11.28
N TYR A 83 7.52 -13.99 -11.73
CA TYR A 83 8.10 -12.70 -12.12
C TYR A 83 7.30 -11.56 -11.49
N VAL A 84 7.99 -10.61 -10.86
CA VAL A 84 7.41 -9.36 -10.36
C VAL A 84 8.15 -8.15 -10.94
N LYS A 85 7.40 -7.17 -11.41
CA LYS A 85 7.90 -5.84 -11.75
C LYS A 85 7.36 -4.84 -10.72
N GLY A 86 8.22 -4.19 -9.95
CA GLY A 86 7.84 -3.11 -9.05
C GLY A 86 8.15 -1.74 -9.66
N LEU A 87 7.18 -0.83 -9.65
CA LEU A 87 7.36 0.56 -10.09
C LEU A 87 7.10 1.50 -8.91
N ASP A 88 7.91 2.54 -8.74
CA ASP A 88 7.63 3.60 -7.76
C ASP A 88 8.13 4.98 -8.23
N ILE A 89 7.60 6.07 -7.65
CA ILE A 89 8.05 7.44 -7.90
C ILE A 89 9.35 7.79 -7.14
N SER A 90 9.64 7.08 -6.04
CA SER A 90 10.87 7.25 -5.28
C SER A 90 11.94 6.26 -5.75
N GLU A 91 12.98 6.80 -6.39
CA GLU A 91 14.23 6.08 -6.70
C GLU A 91 14.85 5.43 -5.45
N ARG A 92 14.80 6.12 -4.29
CA ARG A 92 15.34 5.61 -3.02
C ARG A 92 14.52 4.47 -2.40
N GLU A 93 13.20 4.47 -2.60
CA GLU A 93 12.37 3.31 -2.23
C GLU A 93 12.61 2.14 -3.21
N VAL A 94 12.88 2.41 -4.50
CA VAL A 94 13.29 1.41 -5.50
C VAL A 94 14.64 0.77 -5.17
N GLU A 95 15.67 1.56 -4.82
CA GLU A 95 16.98 1.07 -4.34
C GLU A 95 16.81 0.14 -3.12
N GLU A 96 15.99 0.55 -2.15
CA GLU A 96 15.70 -0.24 -0.95
C GLU A 96 14.93 -1.53 -1.27
N ALA A 97 14.03 -1.51 -2.27
CA ALA A 97 13.35 -2.70 -2.75
C ALA A 97 14.32 -3.69 -3.41
N GLN A 98 15.22 -3.20 -4.27
CA GLN A 98 16.28 -3.99 -4.89
C GLN A 98 17.20 -4.63 -3.83
N ARG A 99 17.64 -3.86 -2.82
CA ARG A 99 18.46 -4.37 -1.70
C ARG A 99 17.75 -5.49 -0.95
N ARG A 100 16.50 -5.29 -0.54
CA ARG A 100 15.72 -6.30 0.20
C ARG A 100 15.47 -7.57 -0.61
N TYR A 101 15.26 -7.44 -1.92
CA TYR A 101 15.16 -8.58 -2.82
C TYR A 101 16.48 -9.35 -2.91
N ALA A 102 17.62 -8.67 -3.07
CA ALA A 102 18.93 -9.31 -3.05
C ALA A 102 19.23 -10.01 -1.71
N GLU A 103 18.91 -9.39 -0.57
CA GLU A 103 19.00 -10.00 0.76
C GLU A 103 18.05 -11.21 0.94
N MET A 104 16.96 -11.31 0.17
CA MET A 104 16.03 -12.43 0.19
C MET A 104 16.53 -13.59 -0.67
N GLU A 105 16.95 -13.33 -1.91
CA GLU A 105 17.48 -14.38 -2.80
C GLU A 105 18.81 -14.93 -2.32
N ALA A 106 19.66 -14.13 -1.66
CA ALA A 106 20.87 -14.61 -1.00
C ALA A 106 20.60 -15.72 0.05
N ARG A 107 19.41 -15.73 0.67
CA ARG A 107 18.99 -16.77 1.64
C ARG A 107 18.50 -18.07 0.95
N ARG A 108 18.21 -18.04 -0.35
CA ARG A 108 17.75 -19.17 -1.19
C ARG A 108 16.65 -20.05 -0.56
N LYS A 109 15.64 -19.42 0.06
CA LYS A 109 14.49 -20.12 0.67
C LYS A 109 13.20 -19.91 -0.13
N GLY A 110 12.42 -20.99 -0.29
CA GLY A 110 11.13 -20.98 -0.98
C GLY A 110 11.21 -21.15 -2.50
N PRO A 111 10.09 -21.01 -3.21
CA PRO A 111 10.03 -21.13 -4.68
C PRO A 111 10.89 -20.08 -5.40
N PRO A 112 11.35 -20.33 -6.64
CA PRO A 112 12.01 -19.31 -7.44
C PRO A 112 11.05 -18.15 -7.75
N MET A 113 11.56 -16.92 -7.66
CA MET A 113 10.85 -15.68 -7.99
C MET A 113 11.88 -14.67 -8.48
N HIS A 114 11.69 -14.12 -9.67
CA HIS A 114 12.49 -13.02 -10.21
C HIS A 114 11.81 -11.68 -9.95
N CYS A 115 12.55 -10.67 -9.50
CA CYS A 115 12.05 -9.32 -9.33
C CYS A 115 12.91 -8.28 -10.05
N GLU A 116 12.24 -7.32 -10.69
CA GLU A 116 12.81 -6.11 -11.26
C GLU A 116 12.13 -4.89 -10.67
N PHE A 117 12.87 -3.81 -10.44
CA PHE A 117 12.35 -2.56 -9.90
C PHE A 117 12.80 -1.37 -10.74
N ALA A 118 11.92 -0.39 -10.98
CA ALA A 118 12.22 0.80 -11.76
C ALA A 118 11.57 2.06 -11.17
N ALA A 119 12.29 3.18 -11.21
CA ALA A 119 11.74 4.49 -10.88
C ALA A 119 10.89 5.02 -12.05
N VAL A 120 9.63 5.38 -11.78
CA VAL A 120 8.63 5.83 -12.76
C VAL A 120 7.73 6.90 -12.13
N ASP A 121 8.03 8.17 -12.36
CA ASP A 121 7.25 9.31 -11.83
C ASP A 121 5.97 9.65 -12.64
N TRP A 122 5.78 9.00 -13.79
CA TRP A 122 4.83 9.44 -14.82
C TRP A 122 3.58 8.57 -15.00
N LEU A 123 3.30 7.66 -14.06
CA LEU A 123 2.20 6.69 -14.17
C LEU A 123 0.80 7.33 -14.31
N GLY A 124 0.65 8.59 -13.91
CA GLY A 124 -0.56 9.41 -14.08
C GLY A 124 -0.42 10.55 -15.11
N SER A 125 0.56 10.53 -16.01
CA SER A 125 0.77 11.61 -16.99
C SER A 125 1.08 11.16 -18.42
N ARG A 126 1.56 9.93 -18.65
CA ARG A 126 1.74 9.34 -19.98
C ARG A 126 1.60 7.81 -19.96
N PRO A 127 1.40 7.17 -21.14
CA PRO A 127 1.42 5.71 -21.24
C PRO A 127 2.67 5.07 -20.62
N TYR A 128 2.49 3.93 -19.96
CA TYR A 128 3.55 3.07 -19.47
C TYR A 128 3.65 1.81 -20.33
N GLU A 129 4.82 1.61 -20.92
CA GLU A 129 5.19 0.41 -21.67
C GLU A 129 6.24 -0.38 -20.87
N ASP A 130 5.91 -1.62 -20.50
CA ASP A 130 6.89 -2.57 -19.98
C ASP A 130 7.80 -3.01 -21.15
N GLY A 131 8.95 -2.33 -21.30
CA GLY A 131 9.83 -2.39 -22.47
C GLY A 131 10.59 -3.71 -22.70
N GLY A 132 9.96 -4.85 -22.42
CA GLY A 132 10.51 -6.18 -22.64
C GLY A 132 11.66 -6.51 -21.70
N GLY A 133 11.36 -6.71 -20.40
CA GLY A 133 12.36 -7.10 -19.40
C GLY A 133 13.23 -8.26 -19.88
N ALA A 134 14.56 -8.04 -19.94
CA ALA A 134 15.54 -8.87 -20.65
C ALA A 134 15.83 -10.25 -20.01
N ALA A 135 14.88 -10.78 -19.23
CA ALA A 135 14.98 -11.97 -18.40
C ALA A 135 13.93 -13.04 -18.78
N GLY A 136 13.86 -13.41 -20.06
CA GLY A 136 13.27 -14.68 -20.53
C GLY A 136 11.75 -14.88 -20.39
N GLY A 137 10.99 -13.88 -19.93
CA GLY A 137 9.52 -13.93 -19.93
C GLY A 137 8.94 -13.91 -21.35
N PRO A 138 7.88 -14.69 -21.65
CA PRO A 138 7.28 -14.71 -22.99
C PRO A 138 6.65 -13.34 -23.33
N ALA A 139 7.12 -12.70 -24.40
CA ALA A 139 6.67 -11.38 -24.88
C ALA A 139 5.25 -11.37 -25.50
N THR A 140 4.40 -12.32 -25.10
CA THR A 140 3.09 -12.62 -25.71
C THR A 140 1.97 -12.78 -24.69
N GLY A 141 2.24 -12.54 -23.40
CA GLY A 141 1.26 -12.61 -22.31
C GLY A 141 1.37 -11.44 -21.35
N GLY A 142 0.36 -10.57 -21.33
CA GLY A 142 0.24 -9.50 -20.34
C GLY A 142 0.16 -10.02 -18.91
N TYR A 143 0.34 -9.12 -17.95
CA TYR A 143 0.38 -9.43 -16.53
C TYR A 143 -0.90 -10.15 -16.07
N GLY A 144 -0.75 -11.17 -15.21
CA GLY A 144 -1.88 -11.89 -14.63
C GLY A 144 -2.57 -11.09 -13.53
N VAL A 145 -1.79 -10.28 -12.81
CA VAL A 145 -2.25 -9.33 -11.79
C VAL A 145 -1.48 -8.02 -11.91
N VAL A 146 -2.18 -6.91 -11.73
CA VAL A 146 -1.60 -5.60 -11.38
C VAL A 146 -2.05 -5.27 -9.96
N ALA A 147 -1.11 -4.90 -9.10
CA ALA A 147 -1.37 -4.47 -7.73
C ALA A 147 -1.12 -2.95 -7.59
N CYS A 148 -1.91 -2.29 -6.73
CA CYS A 148 -1.64 -0.91 -6.28
C CYS A 148 -2.07 -0.77 -4.82
N MET A 149 -1.12 -0.94 -3.90
CA MET A 149 -1.38 -1.06 -2.47
C MET A 149 -1.16 0.27 -1.74
N PHE A 150 -2.24 0.90 -1.28
CA PHE A 150 -2.22 2.20 -0.58
C PHE A 150 -1.62 3.37 -1.40
N ALA A 151 -1.89 3.42 -2.70
CA ALA A 151 -1.39 4.51 -3.57
C ALA A 151 -2.36 5.05 -4.64
N LEU A 152 -3.42 4.32 -5.03
CA LEU A 152 -4.33 4.77 -6.11
C LEU A 152 -4.99 6.14 -5.84
N HIS A 153 -5.16 6.50 -4.57
CA HIS A 153 -5.72 7.78 -4.14
C HIS A 153 -4.85 9.00 -4.49
N TYR A 154 -3.54 8.85 -4.74
CA TYR A 154 -2.71 9.97 -5.22
C TYR A 154 -3.10 10.41 -6.64
N PHE A 155 -3.61 9.49 -7.46
CA PHE A 155 -4.00 9.77 -8.84
C PHE A 155 -5.35 10.51 -8.94
N PHE A 156 -6.10 10.62 -7.84
CA PHE A 156 -7.29 11.49 -7.74
C PHE A 156 -6.97 13.00 -7.74
N VAL A 157 -5.70 13.41 -7.85
CA VAL A 157 -5.28 14.81 -8.08
C VAL A 157 -5.97 15.45 -9.30
N SER A 158 -6.26 14.69 -10.36
CA SER A 158 -7.06 15.15 -11.50
C SER A 158 -7.69 13.97 -12.26
N GLU A 159 -8.77 14.24 -13.00
CA GLU A 159 -9.42 13.23 -13.86
C GLU A 159 -8.44 12.60 -14.86
N ALA A 160 -7.62 13.43 -15.53
CA ALA A 160 -6.62 12.97 -16.48
C ALA A 160 -5.58 12.03 -15.84
N SER A 161 -5.22 12.29 -14.57
CA SER A 161 -4.28 11.46 -13.82
C SER A 161 -4.86 10.08 -13.50
N LEU A 162 -6.11 10.02 -13.00
CA LEU A 162 -6.79 8.76 -12.74
C LEU A 162 -7.02 7.96 -14.03
N ARG A 163 -7.50 8.61 -15.10
CA ARG A 163 -7.68 8.01 -16.43
C ARG A 163 -6.38 7.42 -16.96
N CYS A 164 -5.27 8.15 -16.85
CA CYS A 164 -3.95 7.69 -17.30
C CYS A 164 -3.46 6.50 -16.48
N PHE A 165 -3.58 6.54 -15.15
CA PHE A 165 -3.14 5.44 -14.27
C PHE A 165 -3.95 4.15 -14.50
N LEU A 166 -5.28 4.25 -14.58
CA LEU A 166 -6.14 3.10 -14.83
C LEU A 166 -5.96 2.56 -16.25
N GLY A 167 -5.75 3.43 -17.25
CA GLY A 167 -5.36 3.03 -18.60
C GLY A 167 -4.03 2.28 -18.62
N ASN A 168 -3.04 2.70 -17.83
CA ASN A 168 -1.75 2.01 -17.68
C ASN A 168 -1.91 0.63 -17.03
N ALA A 169 -2.67 0.53 -15.93
CA ALA A 169 -2.98 -0.75 -15.28
C ALA A 169 -3.73 -1.70 -16.23
N ALA A 170 -4.75 -1.20 -16.94
CA ALA A 170 -5.53 -1.97 -17.89
C ALA A 170 -4.69 -2.42 -19.11
N ALA A 171 -3.82 -1.56 -19.65
CA ALA A 171 -2.95 -1.90 -20.79
C ALA A 171 -2.02 -3.06 -20.47
N GLN A 172 -1.43 -3.08 -19.26
CA GLN A 172 -0.48 -4.10 -18.83
C GLN A 172 -1.15 -5.46 -18.49
N LEU A 173 -2.43 -5.48 -18.13
CA LEU A 173 -3.17 -6.73 -17.86
C LEU A 173 -3.48 -7.54 -19.12
N ARG A 174 -3.38 -8.88 -19.00
CA ARG A 174 -4.07 -9.79 -19.93
C ARG A 174 -5.59 -9.79 -19.66
N ASN A 175 -6.38 -10.17 -20.66
CA ASN A 175 -7.82 -10.40 -20.47
C ASN A 175 -8.04 -11.51 -19.43
N GLY A 176 -9.00 -11.31 -18.53
CA GLY A 176 -9.25 -12.16 -17.35
C GLY A 176 -8.26 -11.95 -16.18
N GLY A 177 -7.24 -11.09 -16.34
CA GLY A 177 -6.34 -10.69 -15.25
C GLY A 177 -6.95 -9.65 -14.30
N PHE A 178 -6.40 -9.52 -13.09
CA PHE A 178 -6.97 -8.72 -12.01
C PHE A 178 -6.16 -7.45 -11.69
N PHE A 179 -6.85 -6.31 -11.55
CA PHE A 179 -6.29 -5.11 -10.92
C PHE A 179 -6.79 -5.03 -9.48
N LEU A 180 -5.90 -5.14 -8.50
CA LEU A 180 -6.26 -5.20 -7.07
C LEU A 180 -5.50 -4.18 -6.23
N GLY A 181 -6.07 -3.80 -5.09
CA GLY A 181 -5.42 -2.83 -4.22
C GLY A 181 -6.22 -2.42 -2.99
N THR A 182 -5.69 -1.41 -2.31
CA THR A 182 -6.23 -0.84 -1.08
C THR A 182 -6.09 0.69 -1.09
N LEU A 183 -7.09 1.42 -0.60
CA LEU A 183 -7.09 2.89 -0.59
C LEU A 183 -8.03 3.46 0.50
N PRO A 184 -7.83 4.72 0.94
CA PRO A 184 -8.76 5.39 1.84
C PRO A 184 -10.04 5.81 1.11
N SER A 185 -11.20 5.57 1.71
CA SER A 185 -12.50 6.01 1.22
C SER A 185 -12.71 7.49 1.51
N GLY A 186 -12.90 8.30 0.46
CA GLY A 186 -13.15 9.74 0.60
C GLY A 186 -14.44 10.05 1.37
N ALA A 187 -15.44 9.15 1.35
CA ALA A 187 -16.63 9.28 2.18
C ALA A 187 -16.31 9.13 3.68
N ARG A 188 -15.46 8.17 4.05
CA ARG A 188 -15.07 7.91 5.45
C ARG A 188 -14.15 8.99 6.03
N VAL A 189 -13.26 9.55 5.20
CA VAL A 189 -12.44 10.72 5.56
C VAL A 189 -13.35 11.93 5.89
N GLN A 190 -14.36 12.19 5.06
CA GLN A 190 -15.34 13.27 5.31
C GLN A 190 -16.20 13.01 6.56
N GLU A 191 -16.64 11.78 6.78
CA GLU A 191 -17.42 11.37 7.96
C GLU A 191 -16.64 11.62 9.26
N LEU A 192 -15.39 11.15 9.34
CA LEU A 192 -14.54 11.35 10.53
C LEU A 192 -14.16 12.83 10.73
N LEU A 193 -13.97 13.60 9.65
CA LEU A 193 -13.81 15.05 9.76
C LEU A 193 -15.10 15.74 10.25
N GLY A 194 -16.29 15.25 9.91
CA GLY A 194 -17.56 15.75 10.45
C GLY A 194 -17.78 17.26 10.22
N GLY A 195 -17.36 17.76 9.04
CA GLY A 195 -17.38 19.18 8.69
C GLY A 195 -16.24 20.04 9.27
N ARG A 196 -15.39 19.49 10.16
CA ARG A 196 -14.22 20.19 10.70
C ARG A 196 -13.11 20.34 9.65
N SER A 197 -12.26 21.35 9.82
CA SER A 197 -11.05 21.54 9.01
C SER A 197 -9.91 20.59 9.40
N GLU A 198 -9.82 20.21 10.68
CA GLU A 198 -8.83 19.25 11.19
C GLU A 198 -9.48 18.34 12.24
N LEU A 199 -9.18 17.04 12.16
CA LEU A 199 -9.37 16.04 13.22
C LEU A 199 -7.99 15.66 13.75
N ARG A 200 -7.83 15.58 15.06
CA ARG A 200 -6.59 15.15 15.71
C ARG A 200 -6.90 14.22 16.88
N LEU A 201 -6.37 13.01 16.80
CA LEU A 201 -6.46 11.92 17.78
C LEU A 201 -5.05 11.31 17.97
N PRO A 202 -4.79 10.50 19.01
CA PRO A 202 -3.44 9.99 19.30
C PRO A 202 -2.75 9.26 18.15
N MET A 203 -3.47 8.41 17.40
CA MET A 203 -2.92 7.67 16.26
C MET A 203 -3.37 8.17 14.89
N LEU A 204 -4.21 9.21 14.82
CA LEU A 204 -4.79 9.70 13.57
C LEU A 204 -4.95 11.22 13.57
N ARG A 205 -4.41 11.86 12.55
CA ARG A 205 -4.72 13.23 12.17
C ARG A 205 -5.18 13.27 10.71
N LEU A 206 -6.28 14.00 10.49
CA LEU A 206 -6.80 14.32 9.15
C LEU A 206 -6.94 15.85 9.05
N LYS A 207 -6.40 16.47 8.00
CA LYS A 207 -6.49 17.93 7.80
C LYS A 207 -6.90 18.26 6.38
N LYS A 208 -8.13 18.77 6.22
CA LYS A 208 -8.72 19.17 4.94
C LYS A 208 -7.87 20.25 4.25
N ARG A 209 -7.65 20.10 2.95
CA ARG A 209 -7.05 21.13 2.07
C ARG A 209 -7.98 21.56 0.92
N TRP A 210 -9.05 20.80 0.65
CA TRP A 210 -10.05 21.16 -0.37
C TRP A 210 -10.93 22.34 0.05
N ALA A 211 -11.38 23.12 -0.94
CA ALA A 211 -12.39 24.17 -0.75
C ALA A 211 -13.81 23.59 -0.84
N ASP A 212 -14.73 24.10 -0.02
CA ASP A 212 -16.13 23.65 -0.03
C ASP A 212 -16.89 24.11 -1.28
N GLY A 213 -17.58 23.17 -1.89
CA GLY A 213 -18.66 23.42 -2.82
C GLY A 213 -20.04 23.41 -2.12
N PRO A 214 -21.13 23.34 -2.90
CA PRO A 214 -22.49 23.33 -2.36
C PRO A 214 -22.72 22.23 -1.31
N GLY A 215 -23.32 22.59 -0.18
CA GLY A 215 -23.64 21.65 0.89
C GLY A 215 -22.44 21.13 1.69
N GLY A 216 -21.28 21.79 1.65
CA GLY A 216 -20.09 21.40 2.44
C GLY A 216 -19.36 20.15 1.92
N ARG A 217 -19.65 19.75 0.69
CA ARG A 217 -18.94 18.70 -0.05
C ARG A 217 -17.79 19.31 -0.86
N PRO A 218 -16.78 18.55 -1.29
CA PRO A 218 -15.80 19.02 -2.27
C PRO A 218 -16.46 19.58 -3.54
N ALA A 219 -15.92 20.67 -4.09
CA ALA A 219 -16.44 21.29 -5.32
C ALA A 219 -16.20 20.44 -6.60
N SER A 220 -15.40 19.38 -6.50
CA SER A 220 -15.04 18.44 -7.57
C SER A 220 -14.70 17.07 -6.94
N PRO A 221 -14.98 15.93 -7.60
CA PRO A 221 -14.55 14.61 -7.13
C PRO A 221 -13.02 14.42 -7.27
N TYR A 222 -12.34 15.28 -8.03
CA TYR A 222 -10.89 15.28 -8.21
C TYR A 222 -10.23 16.52 -7.58
N GLY A 223 -8.96 16.40 -7.21
CA GLY A 223 -8.16 17.50 -6.63
C GLY A 223 -8.52 17.85 -5.18
N ALA A 224 -9.44 17.11 -4.55
CA ALA A 224 -9.90 17.34 -3.18
C ALA A 224 -8.88 16.81 -2.14
N GLY A 225 -7.77 17.54 -1.98
CA GLY A 225 -6.65 17.14 -1.13
C GLY A 225 -6.91 17.23 0.37
N TYR A 226 -6.25 16.36 1.14
CA TYR A 226 -6.16 16.40 2.61
C TYR A 226 -4.81 15.86 3.09
N ILE A 227 -4.39 16.23 4.29
CA ILE A 227 -3.25 15.59 4.96
C ILE A 227 -3.75 14.39 5.75
N CYS A 228 -3.12 13.24 5.52
CA CYS A 228 -3.26 12.03 6.30
C CYS A 228 -1.99 11.81 7.12
N ASP A 229 -2.13 11.69 8.43
CA ASP A 229 -1.01 11.54 9.36
C ASP A 229 -1.40 10.46 10.37
N ILE A 230 -1.03 9.21 10.07
CA ILE A 230 -1.23 8.05 10.95
C ILE A 230 0.10 7.79 11.65
N ALA A 231 0.16 8.06 12.95
CA ALA A 231 1.39 7.99 13.74
C ALA A 231 2.05 6.60 13.65
N ASP A 232 3.39 6.55 13.69
CA ASP A 232 4.17 5.31 13.56
C ASP A 232 3.91 4.55 12.22
N THR A 233 3.61 5.27 11.14
CA THR A 233 3.49 4.70 9.78
C THR A 233 4.32 5.46 8.73
N VAL A 234 4.13 5.11 7.45
CA VAL A 234 4.72 5.83 6.30
C VAL A 234 3.94 7.08 5.90
N THR A 235 2.76 7.36 6.48
CA THR A 235 2.05 8.64 6.29
C THR A 235 2.29 9.63 7.43
N ALA A 236 2.95 9.17 8.51
CA ALA A 236 3.18 9.97 9.71
C ALA A 236 3.92 11.27 9.40
N SER A 237 3.55 12.35 10.08
CA SER A 237 4.29 13.60 10.03
C SER A 237 5.74 13.41 10.48
N LYS A 238 6.65 14.19 9.89
CA LYS A 238 8.06 14.26 10.30
C LYS A 238 8.43 15.70 10.60
N GLU A 239 8.85 15.95 11.83
CA GLU A 239 9.30 17.26 12.29
C GLU A 239 10.42 17.80 11.38
N GLY A 240 10.30 19.07 10.99
CA GLY A 240 11.20 19.71 10.02
C GLY A 240 11.07 19.25 8.55
N ALA A 241 10.24 18.24 8.23
CA ALA A 241 10.14 17.68 6.89
C ALA A 241 8.71 17.70 6.29
N THR A 242 7.69 17.14 6.96
CA THR A 242 6.31 17.09 6.42
C THR A 242 5.23 17.14 7.49
N GLU A 243 4.07 17.76 7.16
CA GLU A 243 2.85 17.72 7.98
C GLU A 243 2.14 16.35 8.00
N GLY A 244 2.63 15.36 7.25
CA GLY A 244 1.98 14.08 6.92
C GLY A 244 1.88 13.89 5.40
N SER A 245 1.29 12.78 4.95
CA SER A 245 1.07 12.50 3.51
C SER A 245 0.00 13.41 2.91
N LEU A 246 0.16 13.86 1.65
CA LEU A 246 -0.86 14.60 0.92
C LEU A 246 -1.67 13.65 0.04
N GLU A 247 -2.85 13.28 0.54
CA GLU A 247 -3.78 12.35 -0.11
C GLU A 247 -4.95 13.12 -0.76
N TYR A 248 -5.69 12.49 -1.67
CA TYR A 248 -6.91 13.06 -2.27
C TYR A 248 -8.12 12.19 -1.96
N LEU A 249 -9.28 12.81 -1.73
CA LEU A 249 -10.51 12.08 -1.47
C LEU A 249 -10.87 11.20 -2.67
N VAL A 250 -10.97 9.88 -2.46
CA VAL A 250 -11.46 8.95 -3.48
C VAL A 250 -12.98 8.87 -3.41
N ASP A 251 -13.65 9.32 -4.48
CA ASP A 251 -15.02 8.91 -4.77
C ASP A 251 -15.00 7.51 -5.41
N LEU A 252 -15.61 6.54 -4.73
CA LEU A 252 -15.61 5.14 -5.13
C LEU A 252 -16.49 4.87 -6.36
N GLN A 253 -17.55 5.67 -6.59
CA GLN A 253 -18.41 5.53 -7.77
C GLN A 253 -17.69 6.07 -9.00
N VAL A 254 -17.01 7.22 -8.87
CA VAL A 254 -16.15 7.78 -9.93
C VAL A 254 -15.00 6.83 -10.26
N LEU A 255 -14.35 6.23 -9.25
CA LEU A 255 -13.31 5.21 -9.48
C LEU A 255 -13.85 4.02 -10.29
N GLN A 256 -15.02 3.48 -9.93
CA GLN A 256 -15.64 2.38 -10.67
C GLN A 256 -16.04 2.78 -12.10
N GLN A 257 -16.50 4.01 -12.32
CA GLN A 257 -16.84 4.52 -13.65
C GLN A 257 -15.60 4.62 -14.55
N VAL A 258 -14.52 5.24 -14.08
CA VAL A 258 -13.28 5.39 -14.87
C VAL A 258 -12.56 4.05 -15.07
N ALA A 259 -12.70 3.10 -14.14
CA ALA A 259 -12.23 1.72 -14.34
C ALA A 259 -12.98 1.01 -15.47
N ALA A 260 -14.31 1.15 -15.53
CA ALA A 260 -15.14 0.51 -16.55
C ALA A 260 -14.82 1.02 -17.97
N GLU A 261 -14.47 2.30 -18.14
CA GLU A 261 -14.07 2.89 -19.43
C GLU A 261 -12.82 2.22 -20.05
N VAL A 262 -11.95 1.65 -19.22
CA VAL A 262 -10.74 0.91 -19.64
C VAL A 262 -10.90 -0.61 -19.56
N GLY A 263 -12.14 -1.09 -19.40
CA GLY A 263 -12.47 -2.52 -19.36
C GLY A 263 -12.19 -3.21 -18.03
N LEU A 264 -12.00 -2.45 -16.93
CA LEU A 264 -11.81 -2.97 -15.58
C LEU A 264 -13.13 -2.97 -14.82
N PHE A 265 -13.75 -4.15 -14.70
CA PHE A 265 -15.06 -4.32 -14.06
C PHE A 265 -14.91 -4.97 -12.67
N PRO A 266 -15.69 -4.54 -11.65
CA PRO A 266 -15.44 -4.95 -10.27
C PRO A 266 -15.79 -6.42 -10.03
N VAL A 267 -14.94 -7.10 -9.26
CA VAL A 267 -15.22 -8.40 -8.67
C VAL A 267 -15.99 -8.17 -7.38
N THR A 268 -17.24 -8.60 -7.32
CA THR A 268 -18.11 -8.44 -6.14
C THR A 268 -17.91 -9.57 -5.13
N ASP A 269 -18.16 -10.83 -5.49
CA ASP A 269 -17.86 -11.96 -4.60
C ASP A 269 -16.40 -12.43 -4.79
N TYR A 270 -15.65 -12.52 -3.69
CA TYR A 270 -14.27 -13.03 -3.71
C TYR A 270 -14.21 -14.58 -3.59
N HIS A 271 -15.33 -15.26 -3.32
CA HIS A 271 -15.46 -16.70 -3.09
C HIS A 271 -14.44 -17.26 -2.07
N ASP A 272 -14.16 -16.52 -1.00
CA ASP A 272 -13.23 -16.91 0.06
C ASP A 272 -13.63 -16.29 1.41
N ALA A 273 -14.12 -17.12 2.33
CA ALA A 273 -14.58 -16.68 3.65
C ALA A 273 -13.46 -16.16 4.56
N VAL A 274 -12.21 -16.61 4.37
CA VAL A 274 -11.04 -16.16 5.15
C VAL A 274 -10.59 -14.78 4.69
N VAL A 275 -10.66 -14.51 3.37
CA VAL A 275 -10.47 -13.15 2.83
C VAL A 275 -11.60 -12.25 3.30
N MET A 276 -12.86 -12.67 3.11
CA MET A 276 -14.05 -11.84 3.39
C MET A 276 -14.26 -11.53 4.88
N ALA A 277 -13.75 -12.36 5.80
CA ALA A 277 -13.77 -12.06 7.23
C ALA A 277 -13.08 -10.73 7.59
N ASN A 278 -12.15 -10.23 6.79
CA ASN A 278 -11.41 -8.99 7.04
C ASN A 278 -12.21 -7.70 6.73
N PHE A 279 -13.46 -7.83 6.30
CA PHE A 279 -14.26 -6.72 5.79
C PHE A 279 -15.64 -6.63 6.45
N GLU A 280 -16.31 -5.49 6.28
CA GLU A 280 -17.65 -5.32 6.82
C GLU A 280 -18.69 -6.18 6.09
N GLN A 281 -19.67 -6.67 6.86
CA GLN A 281 -20.57 -7.73 6.40
C GLN A 281 -21.55 -7.23 5.32
N GLU A 282 -21.91 -5.95 5.34
CA GLU A 282 -22.78 -5.35 4.33
C GLU A 282 -22.04 -5.17 2.98
N ASP A 283 -20.71 -5.25 2.97
CA ASP A 283 -19.91 -5.14 1.75
C ASP A 283 -19.70 -6.50 1.05
N VAL A 284 -20.39 -7.57 1.48
CA VAL A 284 -20.20 -8.92 0.92
C VAL A 284 -20.29 -8.97 -0.61
N ASP A 285 -21.28 -8.27 -1.19
CA ASP A 285 -21.49 -8.15 -2.64
C ASP A 285 -21.03 -6.78 -3.21
N ALA A 286 -20.43 -5.90 -2.40
CA ALA A 286 -20.05 -4.56 -2.83
C ALA A 286 -18.76 -4.55 -3.70
N PRO A 287 -18.62 -3.65 -4.69
CA PRO A 287 -17.39 -3.46 -5.47
C PRO A 287 -16.14 -3.08 -4.65
N PHE A 288 -16.35 -2.56 -3.43
CA PHE A 288 -15.32 -2.11 -2.50
C PHE A 288 -15.60 -2.69 -1.13
N LYS A 289 -14.55 -3.14 -0.42
CA LYS A 289 -14.68 -3.83 0.87
C LYS A 289 -14.07 -2.98 2.00
N ARG A 290 -14.88 -2.35 2.84
CA ARG A 290 -14.44 -1.58 4.03
C ARG A 290 -13.69 -2.49 4.99
N PHE A 291 -12.53 -2.01 5.45
CA PHE A 291 -11.67 -2.72 6.39
C PHE A 291 -12.36 -2.88 7.75
N LYS A 292 -12.45 -4.12 8.24
CA LYS A 292 -12.95 -4.48 9.56
C LYS A 292 -11.78 -4.87 10.49
N PRO A 293 -11.17 -3.91 11.21
CA PRO A 293 -9.98 -4.18 12.02
C PRO A 293 -10.32 -5.01 13.26
N PHE A 294 -9.65 -6.16 13.42
CA PHE A 294 -9.72 -6.98 14.63
C PHE A 294 -8.52 -6.68 15.56
N PHE A 295 -8.61 -5.62 16.37
CA PHE A 295 -7.60 -5.33 17.39
C PHE A 295 -8.08 -5.88 18.73
N LEU A 296 -7.43 -6.94 19.22
CA LEU A 296 -7.93 -7.83 20.28
C LEU A 296 -8.04 -7.22 21.69
N ASP A 297 -7.64 -5.96 21.88
CA ASP A 297 -7.79 -5.20 23.12
C ASP A 297 -8.94 -4.15 23.07
N SER A 298 -9.64 -4.04 21.94
CA SER A 298 -10.95 -3.37 21.88
C SER A 298 -12.01 -4.36 22.38
N PRO A 299 -12.70 -4.13 23.52
CA PRO A 299 -13.37 -5.19 24.26
C PRO A 299 -14.71 -5.62 23.64
N GLN A 300 -14.63 -6.45 22.59
CA GLN A 300 -15.77 -6.95 21.80
C GLN A 300 -15.65 -8.43 21.45
N LEU A 301 -15.68 -9.32 22.46
CA LEU A 301 -16.07 -10.72 22.28
C LEU A 301 -17.08 -11.11 23.37
N ASP A 302 -18.15 -11.80 22.93
CA ASP A 302 -19.14 -12.54 23.72
C ASP A 302 -19.78 -11.83 24.93
N ALA A 303 -20.49 -10.73 24.66
CA ALA A 303 -21.42 -10.12 25.62
C ALA A 303 -22.85 -10.71 25.48
N PRO A 304 -23.37 -11.47 26.47
CA PRO A 304 -24.79 -11.83 26.51
C PRO A 304 -25.69 -10.59 26.71
N PRO A 305 -26.98 -10.65 26.33
CA PRO A 305 -27.87 -9.50 26.38
C PRO A 305 -28.02 -8.94 27.80
N GLY A 306 -27.78 -7.64 27.96
CA GLY A 306 -27.89 -6.93 29.24
C GLY A 306 -26.65 -6.10 29.66
N ARG A 307 -25.60 -6.02 28.85
CA ARG A 307 -24.43 -5.15 29.12
C ARG A 307 -24.59 -3.73 28.53
N PRO A 308 -23.85 -2.72 29.06
CA PRO A 308 -23.78 -1.37 28.49
C PRO A 308 -23.23 -1.38 27.05
N PRO A 309 -23.43 -0.31 26.27
CA PRO A 309 -22.91 -0.21 24.90
C PRO A 309 -21.38 -0.38 24.86
N PRO A 310 -20.82 -0.88 23.74
CA PRO A 310 -19.38 -1.00 23.58
C PRO A 310 -18.69 0.38 23.66
N PRO A 311 -17.44 0.46 24.12
CA PRO A 311 -16.69 1.70 24.08
C PRO A 311 -16.50 2.17 22.63
N PRO A 312 -16.29 3.48 22.41
CA PRO A 312 -16.02 4.00 21.08
C PRO A 312 -14.70 3.40 20.53
N PRO A 313 -14.60 3.18 19.20
CA PRO A 313 -13.38 2.66 18.59
C PRO A 313 -12.19 3.57 18.89
N SER A 314 -11.03 2.96 19.15
CA SER A 314 -9.78 3.67 19.36
C SER A 314 -9.37 4.50 18.13
N SER A 315 -8.49 5.48 18.32
CA SER A 315 -7.95 6.26 17.20
C SER A 315 -7.21 5.42 16.15
N LEU A 316 -6.74 4.22 16.53
CA LEU A 316 -6.10 3.26 15.62
C LEU A 316 -7.15 2.47 14.81
N GLU A 317 -8.27 2.08 15.41
CA GLU A 317 -9.42 1.50 14.69
C GLU A 317 -10.02 2.53 13.73
N MET A 318 -10.16 3.80 14.16
CA MET A 318 -10.59 4.89 13.28
C MET A 318 -9.64 5.03 12.07
N ALA A 319 -8.32 5.05 12.29
CA ALA A 319 -7.33 5.09 11.22
C ALA A 319 -7.44 3.90 10.26
N SER A 320 -7.61 2.69 10.78
CA SER A 320 -7.77 1.51 9.92
C SER A 320 -9.11 1.47 9.18
N SER A 321 -10.18 2.02 9.78
CA SER A 321 -11.52 2.06 9.18
C SER A 321 -11.62 3.00 7.96
N LEU A 322 -10.61 3.85 7.73
CA LEU A 322 -10.51 4.69 6.53
C LEU A 322 -10.49 3.85 5.25
N PHE A 323 -9.92 2.65 5.29
CA PHE A 323 -9.48 1.92 4.11
C PHE A 323 -10.55 0.96 3.55
N VAL A 324 -10.55 0.83 2.23
CA VAL A 324 -11.25 -0.21 1.49
C VAL A 324 -10.24 -1.06 0.70
N ALA A 325 -10.57 -2.32 0.47
CA ALA A 325 -9.97 -3.13 -0.60
C ALA A 325 -10.82 -3.07 -1.87
N PHE A 326 -10.19 -3.26 -3.02
CA PHE A 326 -10.87 -3.43 -4.31
C PHE A 326 -10.21 -4.55 -5.13
N VAL A 327 -11.00 -5.17 -5.99
CA VAL A 327 -10.52 -6.02 -7.09
C VAL A 327 -11.38 -5.74 -8.32
N PHE A 328 -10.74 -5.39 -9.43
CA PHE A 328 -11.34 -5.35 -10.75
C PHE A 328 -10.74 -6.47 -11.62
N GLN A 329 -11.46 -6.93 -12.62
CA GLN A 329 -10.98 -7.85 -13.64
C GLN A 329 -11.05 -7.18 -15.02
N LYS A 330 -10.03 -7.41 -15.86
CA LYS A 330 -10.02 -6.94 -17.25
C LYS A 330 -10.88 -7.84 -18.14
N THR A 331 -12.06 -7.37 -18.53
CA THR A 331 -13.04 -8.13 -19.34
C THR A 331 -13.66 -7.25 -20.43
N SER A 332 -14.53 -7.84 -21.27
CA SER A 332 -15.32 -7.10 -22.28
C SER A 332 -16.51 -6.35 -21.70
N GLY A 333 -16.94 -6.70 -20.49
CA GLY A 333 -18.15 -6.22 -19.84
C GLY A 333 -18.30 -6.84 -18.44
N PRO A 334 -19.18 -6.29 -17.58
CA PRO A 334 -19.38 -6.77 -16.21
C PRO A 334 -19.93 -8.20 -16.16
N GLU A 335 -20.73 -8.61 -17.14
CA GLU A 335 -21.27 -9.97 -17.27
C GLU A 335 -20.21 -11.04 -17.57
N ALA A 336 -19.02 -10.63 -18.03
CA ALA A 336 -17.88 -11.52 -18.27
C ALA A 336 -16.93 -11.63 -17.06
N VAL A 337 -17.21 -10.93 -15.95
CA VAL A 337 -16.42 -11.06 -14.71
C VAL A 337 -16.58 -12.47 -14.14
N THR A 338 -15.46 -13.15 -13.97
CA THR A 338 -15.41 -14.56 -13.53
C THR A 338 -14.24 -14.75 -12.58
N VAL A 339 -14.55 -15.11 -11.34
CA VAL A 339 -13.54 -15.43 -10.33
C VAL A 339 -13.27 -16.93 -10.37
N PRO A 340 -12.08 -17.39 -10.80
CA PRO A 340 -11.75 -18.80 -10.71
C PRO A 340 -11.72 -19.23 -9.23
N MET A 341 -12.26 -20.41 -8.94
CA MET A 341 -12.02 -21.09 -7.67
C MET A 341 -10.49 -21.22 -7.49
N ALA A 342 -9.98 -20.83 -6.32
CA ALA A 342 -8.56 -20.96 -6.06
C ALA A 342 -8.18 -22.46 -6.08
N PRO A 343 -7.22 -22.90 -6.93
CA PRO A 343 -6.83 -24.31 -6.97
C PRO A 343 -6.11 -24.67 -5.66
N GLU A 344 -6.80 -25.44 -4.82
CA GLU A 344 -6.50 -25.74 -3.40
C GLU A 344 -5.20 -25.12 -2.87
N CYS A 345 -5.27 -23.84 -2.51
CA CYS A 345 -4.15 -23.20 -1.83
C CYS A 345 -4.08 -23.78 -0.43
N SER A 346 -3.03 -24.55 -0.13
CA SER A 346 -2.87 -25.31 1.12
C SER A 346 -2.86 -24.46 2.41
N PHE A 347 -2.89 -23.14 2.28
CA PHE A 347 -2.97 -22.17 3.37
C PHE A 347 -4.41 -21.64 3.61
N MET A 348 -5.38 -22.00 2.76
CA MET A 348 -6.80 -21.65 2.89
C MET A 348 -7.62 -22.71 3.64
N GLN A 349 -7.08 -23.92 3.85
CA GLN A 349 -7.72 -24.86 4.77
C GLN A 349 -7.59 -24.35 6.21
N PRO A 350 -8.66 -24.41 7.03
CA PRO A 350 -8.55 -24.07 8.45
C PRO A 350 -7.53 -24.99 9.12
N PRO A 351 -6.79 -24.52 10.15
CA PRO A 351 -5.73 -25.30 10.79
C PRO A 351 -6.30 -26.63 11.27
N ALA A 352 -5.81 -27.73 10.67
CA ALA A 352 -6.39 -29.06 10.82
C ALA A 352 -6.60 -29.40 12.30
N ALA A 353 -7.85 -29.61 12.69
CA ALA A 353 -8.28 -29.75 14.09
C ALA A 353 -7.33 -30.69 14.83
N GLY A 354 -6.55 -30.12 15.75
CA GLY A 354 -5.24 -30.66 16.09
C GLY A 354 -5.28 -32.13 16.46
N ARG A 355 -4.44 -32.96 15.82
CA ARG A 355 -4.23 -34.35 16.25
C ARG A 355 -3.82 -34.33 17.71
N ARG A 356 -4.78 -34.58 18.62
CA ARG A 356 -4.53 -34.74 20.04
C ARG A 356 -3.42 -35.77 20.19
N ARG A 357 -2.25 -35.33 20.64
CA ARG A 357 -1.13 -36.22 20.96
C ARG A 357 -1.59 -37.07 22.14
N GLY A 358 -2.08 -38.27 21.83
CA GLY A 358 -2.92 -39.05 22.74
C GLY A 358 -2.23 -39.31 24.07
N GLY A 359 -2.81 -38.76 25.14
CA GLY A 359 -2.41 -39.07 26.51
C GLY A 359 -2.83 -40.49 26.86
N GLY A 360 -1.99 -41.47 26.53
CA GLY A 360 -2.18 -42.89 26.89
C GLY A 360 -1.96 -43.15 28.38
N GLY A 361 -2.82 -42.58 29.22
CA GLY A 361 -2.85 -42.87 30.66
C GLY A 361 -3.44 -44.25 30.93
N GLY A 362 -2.63 -45.30 30.81
CA GLY A 362 -3.00 -46.68 31.11
C GLY A 362 -2.08 -47.27 32.18
N GLY A 363 -2.62 -47.55 33.37
CA GLY A 363 -1.88 -48.20 34.45
C GLY A 363 -1.84 -49.71 34.29
N GLY A 364 -0.67 -50.31 34.55
CA GLY A 364 -0.46 -51.76 34.58
C GLY A 364 0.99 -52.03 35.00
N GLY A 365 1.18 -52.59 36.19
CA GLY A 365 2.53 -52.82 36.74
C GLY A 365 3.22 -54.01 36.07
N PRO A 366 4.56 -53.97 35.88
CA PRO A 366 5.30 -55.14 35.44
C PRO A 366 5.35 -56.18 36.56
N ARG A 367 4.97 -57.42 36.22
CA ARG A 367 5.52 -58.61 36.86
C ARG A 367 6.56 -59.24 35.95
N ASP A 368 7.39 -60.05 36.58
CA ASP A 368 8.58 -60.70 36.06
C ASP A 368 8.39 -61.40 34.71
N ASP A 369 9.41 -61.34 33.85
CA ASP A 369 10.12 -62.58 33.45
C ASP A 369 11.46 -62.31 32.74
N GLY A 370 12.48 -63.10 33.11
CA GLY A 370 13.41 -63.72 32.14
C GLY A 370 14.60 -62.94 31.55
N TRP A 371 15.78 -63.07 32.19
CA TRP A 371 17.13 -63.16 31.58
C TRP A 371 17.74 -61.91 30.88
N GLY A 372 19.09 -61.76 30.90
CA GLY A 372 19.77 -60.66 30.20
C GLY A 372 21.31 -60.60 30.32
N GLY A 373 21.86 -60.37 31.52
CA GLY A 373 23.30 -60.51 31.84
C GLY A 373 24.24 -59.32 31.56
N GLY A 374 24.76 -58.70 32.64
CA GLY A 374 26.00 -57.90 32.67
C GLY A 374 25.88 -56.41 32.26
N GLY A 375 26.60 -55.47 32.90
CA GLY A 375 27.34 -55.54 34.17
C GLY A 375 28.33 -54.37 34.39
N GLY A 376 28.49 -53.91 35.64
CA GLY A 376 29.68 -53.17 36.11
C GLY A 376 29.55 -51.67 36.44
N GLY A 377 29.38 -51.34 37.74
CA GLY A 377 29.77 -50.06 38.37
C GLY A 377 28.88 -48.83 38.14
N GLY A 378 28.79 -47.85 39.05
CA GLY A 378 29.29 -47.83 40.44
C GLY A 378 29.36 -46.41 41.04
N HIS A 379 28.86 -46.22 42.27
CA HIS A 379 28.84 -44.95 43.05
C HIS A 379 27.96 -43.82 42.43
N GLY A 380 27.37 -42.87 43.17
CA GLY A 380 27.19 -42.68 44.62
C GLY A 380 26.50 -41.32 44.88
N GLY A 381 25.54 -41.22 45.80
CA GLY A 381 24.83 -39.95 46.14
C GLY A 381 25.31 -39.36 47.48
N PRO A 382 24.42 -38.75 48.32
CA PRO A 382 23.16 -38.04 47.99
C PRO A 382 22.92 -36.77 48.90
N MET A 383 21.67 -36.24 48.91
CA MET A 383 21.04 -35.38 49.95
C MET A 383 21.30 -33.85 49.98
N GLY A 384 20.32 -33.08 50.51
CA GLY A 384 20.47 -31.67 50.92
C GLY A 384 19.20 -30.80 50.90
N HIS A 385 18.39 -30.83 51.96
CA HIS A 385 17.18 -30.00 52.22
C HIS A 385 17.45 -28.46 52.13
N ASP A 386 16.56 -27.57 51.64
CA ASP A 386 15.18 -27.20 52.07
C ASP A 386 15.17 -26.30 53.37
N PRO A 387 14.13 -25.49 53.72
CA PRO A 387 13.86 -24.15 53.15
C PRO A 387 13.57 -23.02 54.19
N GLY A 388 13.29 -21.78 53.73
CA GLY A 388 12.24 -20.93 54.35
C GLY A 388 12.55 -19.49 54.83
N MET A 389 11.46 -18.76 55.17
CA MET A 389 11.33 -17.38 55.71
C MET A 389 11.74 -16.23 54.76
N MET A 390 10.91 -15.24 54.39
CA MET A 390 9.96 -14.32 55.09
C MET A 390 10.61 -13.14 55.83
N GLY A 391 10.19 -11.89 55.50
CA GLY A 391 10.60 -10.67 56.23
C GLY A 391 10.05 -9.36 55.63
N MET A 392 9.09 -8.72 56.32
CA MET A 392 8.45 -7.44 55.97
C MET A 392 9.27 -6.20 56.41
N GLY A 393 8.98 -4.99 55.86
CA GLY A 393 9.07 -3.74 56.65
C GLY A 393 9.56 -2.46 55.93
N PRO A 394 8.97 -1.25 56.17
CA PRO A 394 9.29 0.00 55.44
C PRO A 394 9.70 1.21 56.34
N MET A 395 9.52 2.45 55.81
CA MET A 395 9.86 3.83 56.34
C MET A 395 11.25 4.35 55.90
N GLY A 396 11.54 5.63 55.59
CA GLY A 396 10.74 6.89 55.49
C GLY A 396 11.35 8.06 56.32
N GLY A 397 11.46 9.34 55.90
CA GLY A 397 11.19 10.08 54.64
C GLY A 397 11.33 11.63 54.85
N GLY A 398 11.50 12.48 53.81
CA GLY A 398 11.64 13.95 53.98
C GLY A 398 11.90 14.79 52.69
N GLY A 399 11.81 16.15 52.77
CA GLY A 399 11.93 17.09 51.63
C GLY A 399 12.15 18.59 51.99
N HIS A 400 11.76 19.53 51.09
CA HIS A 400 12.03 21.01 51.06
C HIS A 400 13.47 21.42 50.62
N GLY A 401 13.79 22.60 50.04
CA GLY A 401 13.03 23.73 49.46
C GLY A 401 13.85 25.06 49.34
N GLY A 402 14.06 25.66 48.14
CA GLY A 402 14.81 26.94 47.89
C GLY A 402 15.40 27.03 46.45
N GLY A 403 15.98 28.12 45.88
CA GLY A 403 16.22 29.53 46.30
C GLY A 403 17.69 29.85 46.68
N TYR A 404 18.40 30.94 46.27
CA TYR A 404 18.28 32.05 45.28
C TYR A 404 19.69 32.75 45.16
N GLY A 405 20.07 33.71 44.27
CA GLY A 405 19.50 34.36 43.07
C GLY A 405 20.17 35.74 42.74
N GLY A 406 20.64 35.99 41.49
CA GLY A 406 21.28 37.26 41.00
C GLY A 406 22.73 37.09 40.47
N GLY A 407 23.37 37.98 39.66
CA GLY A 407 22.91 39.18 38.92
C GLY A 407 24.08 40.04 38.31
N GLY A 408 23.88 40.69 37.14
CA GLY A 408 24.73 41.75 36.52
C GLY A 408 25.80 41.32 35.47
N GLY A 409 26.23 42.15 34.49
CA GLY A 409 25.64 43.43 34.01
C GLY A 409 26.58 44.47 33.32
N TYR A 410 27.08 44.24 32.08
CA TYR A 410 27.85 45.19 31.22
C TYR A 410 27.68 44.81 29.71
N GLY A 411 27.93 45.59 28.64
CA GLY A 411 28.29 47.02 28.43
C GLY A 411 29.65 47.25 27.70
N ASP A 412 29.84 48.08 26.64
CA ASP A 412 28.92 48.77 25.69
C ASP A 412 29.66 49.34 24.43
N ALA A 413 28.92 49.73 23.37
CA ALA A 413 29.23 50.61 22.20
C ALA A 413 30.32 50.25 21.12
N GLY A 414 30.15 50.73 19.86
CA GLY A 414 31.25 50.77 18.85
C GLY A 414 30.89 50.88 17.33
N MET A 415 31.00 52.09 16.76
CA MET A 415 30.72 52.51 15.35
C MET A 415 31.58 51.92 14.18
N GLY A 416 31.02 51.90 12.96
CA GLY A 416 31.73 52.04 11.65
C GLY A 416 32.18 50.74 10.94
N GLY A 417 32.35 50.66 9.61
CA GLY A 417 32.10 51.62 8.51
C GLY A 417 32.36 50.99 7.11
N HIS A 418 31.90 51.62 6.01
CA HIS A 418 32.03 51.12 4.61
C HIS A 418 33.35 51.59 3.96
N PRO A 419 33.92 50.87 2.97
CA PRO A 419 33.54 50.97 1.54
C PRO A 419 33.44 49.58 0.86
N GLY A 420 33.20 49.40 -0.45
CA GLY A 420 32.78 50.33 -1.52
C GLY A 420 33.45 50.03 -2.88
N TYR A 421 32.68 50.11 -3.98
CA TYR A 421 33.06 49.83 -5.39
C TYR A 421 33.40 48.35 -5.71
N GLY A 422 33.18 47.79 -6.91
CA GLY A 422 32.57 48.30 -8.16
C GLY A 422 33.15 47.54 -9.38
N GLY A 423 32.53 47.43 -10.56
CA GLY A 423 31.19 47.84 -11.01
C GLY A 423 31.07 47.85 -12.55
N GLY A 424 29.87 47.67 -13.10
CA GLY A 424 29.56 47.81 -14.54
C GLY A 424 29.82 46.57 -15.43
N GLY A 425 29.22 46.47 -16.62
CA GLY A 425 28.19 47.33 -17.21
C GLY A 425 28.09 47.23 -18.74
N GLY A 426 26.89 47.49 -19.29
CA GLY A 426 26.61 47.48 -20.74
C GLY A 426 25.96 46.17 -21.23
N GLY A 427 24.80 46.15 -21.91
CA GLY A 427 23.92 47.26 -22.30
C GLY A 427 24.04 47.65 -23.78
N GLY A 428 22.97 47.44 -24.55
CA GLY A 428 22.87 47.83 -25.96
C GLY A 428 21.56 47.31 -26.56
N GLY A 429 20.80 48.18 -27.22
CA GLY A 429 19.52 47.82 -27.82
C GLY A 429 19.14 48.71 -29.00
N TYR A 430 18.62 48.07 -30.05
CA TYR A 430 17.99 48.60 -31.27
C TYR A 430 17.36 47.38 -31.98
N GLY A 431 16.42 47.49 -32.92
CA GLY A 431 15.67 48.64 -33.44
C GLY A 431 14.55 48.10 -34.35
N GLY A 432 13.48 48.86 -34.58
CA GLY A 432 12.32 48.38 -35.33
C GLY A 432 12.50 48.35 -36.86
N GLY A 433 11.74 47.49 -37.53
CA GLY A 433 11.62 47.42 -38.99
C GLY A 433 10.41 46.58 -39.39
N GLY A 434 9.66 47.00 -40.40
CA GLY A 434 8.37 46.39 -40.76
C GLY A 434 8.26 45.91 -42.20
N GLY A 435 7.23 45.11 -42.46
CA GLY A 435 6.87 44.52 -43.76
C GLY A 435 6.08 43.23 -43.54
N GLY A 436 5.05 42.87 -44.31
CA GLY A 436 4.53 43.53 -45.52
C GLY A 436 4.57 42.59 -46.72
N GLY A 437 3.60 41.66 -46.81
CA GLY A 437 3.49 40.72 -47.93
C GLY A 437 2.19 39.93 -47.87
N ALA A 438 1.41 39.95 -48.95
CA ALA A 438 0.14 39.26 -49.06
C ALA A 438 -0.08 38.74 -50.50
N TYR A 439 -0.17 37.43 -50.63
CA TYR A 439 -0.51 36.65 -51.83
C TYR A 439 -0.86 35.24 -51.29
N GLY A 440 -2.09 34.74 -51.42
CA GLY A 440 -2.67 34.18 -52.65
C GLY A 440 -2.66 32.64 -52.54
N GLY A 441 -3.61 31.86 -53.07
CA GLY A 441 -4.83 32.19 -53.79
C GLY A 441 -5.22 31.05 -54.74
N GLY A 442 -6.24 30.25 -54.38
CA GLY A 442 -6.74 29.10 -55.17
C GLY A 442 -6.63 27.75 -54.43
N GLY A 443 -7.39 26.71 -54.79
CA GLY A 443 -8.48 26.67 -55.78
C GLY A 443 -8.69 25.26 -56.36
N GLY A 444 -9.88 24.68 -56.17
CA GLY A 444 -10.22 23.27 -56.49
C GLY A 444 -10.63 22.50 -55.21
N GLY A 445 -11.61 21.59 -55.21
CA GLY A 445 -12.17 20.82 -56.33
C GLY A 445 -11.29 19.61 -56.64
N TYR A 446 -11.78 18.38 -56.83
CA TYR A 446 -13.14 17.90 -57.20
C TYR A 446 -13.25 16.38 -56.95
N GLY A 447 -14.47 15.84 -56.88
CA GLY A 447 -14.76 14.38 -56.92
C GLY A 447 -14.51 13.63 -55.59
N GLY A 448 -15.42 12.84 -55.04
CA GLY A 448 -16.78 12.51 -55.51
C GLY A 448 -16.80 11.31 -56.47
N GLY A 449 -16.94 10.10 -55.92
CA GLY A 449 -17.14 8.86 -56.68
C GLY A 449 -17.41 7.68 -55.75
N GLY A 450 -18.56 7.04 -55.88
CA GLY A 450 -18.96 5.89 -55.07
C GLY A 450 -19.97 4.98 -55.79
N GLY A 451 -20.12 3.75 -55.28
CA GLY A 451 -20.97 2.70 -55.85
C GLY A 451 -20.17 1.62 -56.62
N GLY A 452 -20.48 0.33 -56.40
CA GLY A 452 -19.70 -0.77 -56.99
C GLY A 452 -19.99 -2.18 -56.45
N TYR A 453 -21.27 -2.53 -56.35
CA TYR A 453 -21.83 -3.83 -55.92
C TYR A 453 -21.27 -5.08 -56.65
N GLY A 454 -21.06 -6.17 -55.91
CA GLY A 454 -20.82 -7.54 -56.43
C GLY A 454 -19.66 -8.29 -55.72
N GLY A 455 -19.67 -9.62 -55.56
CA GLY A 455 -20.76 -10.57 -55.88
C GLY A 455 -20.31 -12.02 -56.03
N GLY A 456 -20.11 -12.76 -54.92
CA GLY A 456 -19.88 -14.22 -54.92
C GLY A 456 -18.44 -14.69 -55.22
N GLY A 457 -18.07 -15.87 -54.70
CA GLY A 457 -16.74 -16.46 -54.92
C GLY A 457 -16.31 -17.46 -53.84
N GLY A 458 -16.67 -18.73 -54.01
CA GLY A 458 -16.20 -19.83 -53.14
C GLY A 458 -14.75 -20.26 -53.41
N PRO A 459 -14.16 -21.11 -52.56
CA PRO A 459 -12.71 -21.33 -52.48
C PRO A 459 -12.19 -22.42 -53.43
N PRO A 460 -10.87 -22.66 -53.43
CA PRO A 460 -10.43 -24.03 -53.16
C PRO A 460 -9.44 -24.16 -51.99
N LYS A 461 -9.49 -25.34 -51.34
CA LYS A 461 -8.52 -25.78 -50.33
C LYS A 461 -7.15 -26.03 -50.97
N ARG A 462 -6.07 -25.88 -50.21
CA ARG A 462 -4.81 -26.61 -50.46
C ARG A 462 -4.52 -27.54 -49.30
N GLN A 463 -4.15 -28.76 -49.63
CA GLN A 463 -3.71 -29.81 -48.70
C GLN A 463 -2.34 -30.29 -49.19
N ARG A 464 -1.44 -30.57 -48.24
CA ARG A 464 -0.24 -31.42 -48.32
C ARG A 464 0.51 -31.48 -49.67
N HIS A 465 1.79 -31.11 -49.61
CA HIS A 465 2.81 -32.17 -49.57
C HIS A 465 3.47 -32.16 -48.19
#